data_AF-A0A7K4FQQ1-F1
#
_entry.id   AF-A0A7K4FQQ1-F1
#
_cell.length_a   1.000
_cell.length_b   1.000
_cell.length_c   1.000
_cell.angle_alpha   90.00
_cell.angle_beta   90.00
_cell.angle_gamma   90.00
#
_symmetry.space_group_name_H-M   'P 1'
#
loop_
_entity.id
_entity.type
_entity.pdbx_description
1 polymer ?
#
loop_
_entity_poly.entity_id
_entity_poly.type
_entity_poly.pdbx_seq_one_letter_code
_entity_poly.pdbx_strand_id
1 'polypeptide(L)'
;MGKSTISLLLSNALAEKGFKVLLIDRDPLGWSSSIAGIKDIGLVQTIISKDNKKIRERYYIDRKVNNGKLGILKLFGQGPHYISDLKSYTEKDVREFEEKYVEILNQGFNSYVVDNPSMVTWNTEEVMLELPIFEKYVNAKIGRIYVTDYSEVTLSSIRKYINILEGDKAKRGEYLGIVMNMVPPFPVDIERARQMLKDFNGMKIIIPFIEKLFSLRSIADLKVPAEIREIIDYISTKPTPPPPII
;
A
#
# COMPACT_ATOMS: atom_id res chain seq x y z
N MET A 1 -6.14 -12.79 -0.32
CA MET A 1 -5.00 -12.37 0.55
C MET A 1 -5.24 -11.06 1.30
N GLY A 2 -5.94 -10.05 0.77
CA GLY A 2 -6.36 -8.87 1.56
C GLY A 2 -5.29 -7.78 1.78
N LYS A 3 -4.36 -7.61 0.84
CA LYS A 3 -3.32 -6.57 0.85
C LYS A 3 -3.91 -5.18 1.03
N SER A 4 -4.84 -4.80 0.17
CA SER A 4 -5.50 -3.50 0.17
C SER A 4 -6.22 -3.18 1.48
N THR A 5 -6.86 -4.18 2.08
CA THR A 5 -7.49 -4.04 3.40
C THR A 5 -6.43 -3.77 4.48
N ILE A 6 -5.31 -4.50 4.48
CA ILE A 6 -4.20 -4.28 5.41
C ILE A 6 -3.56 -2.90 5.19
N SER A 7 -3.33 -2.50 3.94
CA SER A 7 -2.80 -1.17 3.58
C SER A 7 -3.69 -0.05 4.13
N LEU A 8 -5.01 -0.18 3.97
CA LEU A 8 -5.97 0.78 4.50
C LEU A 8 -6.00 0.81 6.03
N LEU A 9 -6.02 -0.37 6.66
CA LEU A 9 -6.00 -0.53 8.12
C LEU A 9 -4.73 0.07 8.73
N LEU A 10 -3.57 -0.24 8.15
CA LEU A 10 -2.28 0.28 8.59
C LEU A 10 -2.22 1.80 8.47
N SER A 11 -2.71 2.34 7.34
CA SER A 11 -2.73 3.79 7.11
C SER A 11 -3.63 4.52 8.11
N ASN A 12 -4.81 3.97 8.40
CA ASN A 12 -5.72 4.54 9.38
C ASN A 12 -5.13 4.46 10.80
N ALA A 13 -4.55 3.33 11.17
CA ALA A 13 -3.96 3.12 12.49
C ALA A 13 -2.74 4.03 12.75
N LEU A 14 -1.91 4.28 11.73
CA LEU A 14 -0.83 5.28 11.80
C LEU A 14 -1.42 6.69 11.99
N ALA A 15 -2.47 7.05 11.24
CA ALA A 15 -3.11 8.36 11.38
C ALA A 15 -3.77 8.54 12.77
N GLU A 16 -4.38 7.49 13.34
CA GLU A 16 -4.91 7.47 14.71
C GLU A 16 -3.83 7.75 15.76
N LYS A 17 -2.59 7.29 15.52
CA LYS A 17 -1.41 7.60 16.37
C LYS A 17 -0.83 9.01 16.16
N GLY A 18 -1.44 9.83 15.29
CA GLY A 18 -1.05 11.22 15.07
C GLY A 18 -0.12 11.45 13.87
N PHE A 19 0.21 10.41 13.10
CA PHE A 19 1.01 10.58 11.88
C PHE A 19 0.22 11.26 10.77
N LYS A 20 0.94 11.91 9.85
CA LYS A 20 0.38 12.43 8.60
C LYS A 20 0.70 11.40 7.52
N VAL A 21 -0.28 10.56 7.21
CA VAL A 21 -0.12 9.37 6.39
C VAL A 21 -0.68 9.61 4.99
N LEU A 22 0.07 9.22 3.96
CA LEU A 22 -0.43 9.08 2.60
C LEU A 22 -0.50 7.60 2.22
N LEU A 23 -1.72 7.12 1.94
CA LEU A 23 -1.95 5.83 1.29
C LEU A 23 -1.91 6.05 -0.23
N ILE A 24 -0.96 5.40 -0.88
CA ILE A 24 -0.80 5.39 -2.34
C ILE A 24 -1.39 4.07 -2.85
N ASP A 25 -2.61 4.13 -3.38
CA ASP A 25 -3.28 3.00 -4.03
C ASP A 25 -2.71 2.83 -5.44
N ARG A 26 -1.75 1.91 -5.56
CA ARG A 26 -1.05 1.54 -6.78
C ARG A 26 -1.70 0.32 -7.45
N ASP A 27 -2.66 -0.35 -6.81
CA ASP A 27 -3.35 -1.48 -7.40
C ASP A 27 -4.41 -0.99 -8.41
N PRO A 28 -4.35 -1.35 -9.71
CA PRO A 28 -5.36 -0.97 -10.70
C PRO A 28 -6.79 -1.44 -10.38
N LEU A 29 -6.97 -2.35 -9.42
CA LEU A 29 -8.31 -2.70 -8.92
C LEU A 29 -8.89 -1.60 -8.02
N GLY A 30 -8.05 -0.73 -7.44
CA GLY A 30 -8.46 0.45 -6.70
C GLY A 30 -9.29 0.15 -5.45
N TRP A 31 -9.09 -1.01 -4.81
CA TRP A 31 -9.95 -1.43 -3.70
C TRP A 31 -9.84 -0.47 -2.51
N SER A 32 -8.62 -0.11 -2.11
CA SER A 32 -8.40 0.71 -0.92
C SER A 32 -8.91 2.14 -1.10
N SER A 33 -8.72 2.72 -2.29
CA SER A 33 -9.29 4.02 -2.68
C SER A 33 -10.82 3.98 -2.83
N SER A 34 -11.40 2.89 -3.35
CA SER A 34 -12.85 2.72 -3.48
C SER A 34 -13.57 2.70 -2.12
N ILE A 35 -13.04 1.95 -1.14
CA ILE A 35 -13.57 1.93 0.24
C ILE A 35 -13.48 3.31 0.90
N ALA A 36 -12.49 4.11 0.50
CA ALA A 36 -12.32 5.47 0.99
C ALA A 36 -13.29 6.48 0.34
N GLY A 37 -14.01 6.10 -0.73
CA GLY A 37 -14.97 6.95 -1.43
C GLY A 37 -14.49 7.47 -2.78
N ILE A 38 -13.27 7.13 -3.21
CA ILE A 38 -12.73 7.49 -4.53
C ILE A 38 -13.24 6.50 -5.58
N LYS A 39 -14.47 6.73 -6.06
CA LYS A 39 -15.14 5.86 -7.06
C LYS A 39 -14.83 6.21 -8.50
N ASP A 40 -14.13 7.30 -8.78
CA ASP A 40 -13.86 7.78 -10.13
C ASP A 40 -12.53 7.21 -10.68
N ILE A 41 -12.05 7.77 -11.78
CA ILE A 41 -10.78 7.46 -12.42
C ILE A 41 -9.57 7.87 -11.56
N GLY A 42 -8.45 7.16 -11.71
CA GLY A 42 -7.20 7.50 -11.02
C GLY A 42 -6.46 8.69 -11.63
N LEU A 43 -5.38 9.11 -10.98
CA LEU A 43 -4.54 10.22 -11.43
C LEU A 43 -4.03 10.02 -12.88
N VAL A 44 -3.52 8.84 -13.19
CA VAL A 44 -2.97 8.49 -14.52
C VAL A 44 -4.03 8.68 -15.62
N GLN A 45 -5.23 8.14 -15.41
CA GLN A 45 -6.31 8.24 -16.39
C GLN A 45 -6.88 9.65 -16.50
N THR A 46 -6.85 10.44 -15.41
CA THR A 46 -7.23 11.86 -15.42
C THR A 46 -6.33 12.66 -16.36
N ILE A 47 -5.03 12.35 -16.38
CA ILE A 47 -4.05 13.02 -17.26
C ILE A 47 -4.29 12.64 -18.73
N ILE A 48 -4.42 11.33 -19.01
CA ILE A 48 -4.58 10.82 -20.39
C ILE A 48 -5.87 11.32 -21.03
N SER A 49 -6.98 11.29 -20.28
CA SER A 49 -8.29 11.69 -20.80
C SER A 49 -8.37 13.19 -21.14
N LYS A 50 -7.37 13.98 -20.74
CA LYS A 50 -7.34 15.45 -20.90
C LYS A 50 -8.63 16.09 -20.41
N ASP A 51 -9.26 15.48 -19.40
CA ASP A 51 -10.48 16.01 -18.81
C ASP A 51 -10.13 17.33 -18.11
N ASN A 52 -10.53 18.43 -18.73
CA ASN A 52 -10.26 19.78 -18.25
C ASN A 52 -10.97 20.08 -16.92
N LYS A 53 -11.90 19.23 -16.47
CA LYS A 53 -12.39 19.22 -15.09
C LYS A 53 -11.41 18.41 -14.24
N LYS A 54 -10.23 19.00 -13.99
CA LYS A 54 -9.17 18.51 -13.08
C LYS A 54 -9.63 18.55 -11.61
N ILE A 55 -10.72 17.85 -11.31
CA ILE A 55 -11.30 17.74 -9.98
C ILE A 55 -10.43 16.75 -9.21
N ARG A 56 -9.55 17.28 -8.36
CA ARG A 56 -8.57 16.52 -7.57
C ARG A 56 -9.26 15.44 -6.72
N GLU A 57 -10.49 15.68 -6.31
CA GLU A 57 -11.35 14.76 -5.56
C GLU A 57 -11.64 13.44 -6.30
N ARG A 58 -11.40 13.37 -7.62
CA ARG A 58 -11.57 12.15 -8.42
C ARG A 58 -10.52 11.08 -8.13
N TYR A 59 -9.31 11.49 -7.74
CA TYR A 59 -8.19 10.59 -7.49
C TYR A 59 -7.50 10.82 -6.15
N TYR A 60 -7.88 11.85 -5.40
CA TYR A 60 -7.29 12.16 -4.11
C TYR A 60 -8.34 12.67 -3.12
N ILE A 61 -8.34 12.11 -1.92
CA ILE A 61 -9.06 12.68 -0.78
C ILE A 61 -8.14 12.72 0.43
N ASP A 62 -8.44 13.61 1.36
CA ASP A 62 -7.86 13.55 2.68
C ASP A 62 -8.89 13.79 3.78
N ARG A 63 -8.52 13.37 4.99
CA ARG A 63 -9.32 13.59 6.18
C ARG A 63 -8.43 13.71 7.41
N LYS A 64 -8.93 14.44 8.40
CA LYS A 64 -8.35 14.46 9.74
C LYS A 64 -8.74 13.18 10.49
N VAL A 65 -7.80 12.56 11.17
CA VAL A 65 -8.01 11.38 12.01
C VAL A 65 -7.40 11.68 13.38
N ASN A 66 -8.23 11.98 14.39
CA ASN A 66 -7.76 12.49 15.68
C ASN A 66 -6.79 13.67 15.50
N ASN A 67 -5.53 13.50 15.92
CA ASN A 67 -4.45 14.49 15.77
C ASN A 67 -3.60 14.27 14.50
N GLY A 68 -3.85 13.21 13.73
CA GLY A 68 -3.17 12.89 12.48
C GLY A 68 -3.97 13.29 11.23
N LYS A 69 -3.42 12.93 10.07
CA LYS A 69 -4.02 13.13 8.76
C LYS A 69 -3.92 11.82 7.97
N LEU A 70 -4.98 11.46 7.25
CA LEU A 70 -4.95 10.38 6.27
C LEU A 70 -5.30 10.95 4.89
N GLY A 71 -4.32 11.01 4.01
CA GLY A 71 -4.51 11.21 2.57
C GLY A 71 -4.58 9.87 1.85
N ILE A 72 -5.40 9.78 0.82
CA ILE A 72 -5.57 8.58 0.01
C ILE A 72 -5.51 9.02 -1.45
N LEU A 73 -4.55 8.46 -2.17
CA LEU A 73 -4.30 8.73 -3.58
C LEU A 73 -4.54 7.46 -4.40
N LYS A 74 -5.43 7.56 -5.39
CA LYS A 74 -5.65 6.53 -6.41
C LYS A 74 -4.81 6.83 -7.65
N LEU A 75 -3.81 6.01 -7.92
CA LEU A 75 -2.94 6.23 -9.08
C LEU A 75 -3.61 5.81 -10.39
N PHE A 76 -4.15 4.60 -10.43
CA PHE A 76 -4.68 3.99 -11.67
C PHE A 76 -6.21 3.96 -11.70
N GLY A 77 -6.76 3.79 -12.91
CA GLY A 77 -8.20 3.70 -13.16
C GLY A 77 -8.83 2.38 -12.70
N GLN A 78 -10.07 2.13 -13.11
CA GLN A 78 -10.80 0.90 -12.76
C GLN A 78 -10.47 -0.24 -13.74
N GLY A 79 -9.54 -1.12 -13.37
CA GLY A 79 -9.39 -2.42 -14.03
C GLY A 79 -8.83 -2.40 -15.46
N PRO A 80 -9.42 -3.14 -16.43
CA PRO A 80 -8.74 -3.63 -17.64
C PRO A 80 -8.18 -2.56 -18.59
N HIS A 81 -8.62 -1.31 -18.46
CA HIS A 81 -8.11 -0.20 -19.28
C HIS A 81 -6.74 0.33 -18.83
N TYR A 82 -6.24 -0.06 -17.65
CA TYR A 82 -4.97 0.46 -17.13
C TYR A 82 -3.77 0.16 -18.05
N ILE A 83 -3.75 -1.01 -18.71
CA ILE A 83 -2.65 -1.40 -19.60
C ILE A 83 -2.65 -0.53 -20.86
N SER A 84 -3.84 -0.28 -21.44
CA SER A 84 -3.94 0.62 -22.59
C SER A 84 -3.59 2.06 -22.22
N ASP A 85 -3.95 2.48 -21.01
CA ASP A 85 -3.66 3.80 -20.48
C ASP A 85 -2.14 4.00 -20.33
N LEU A 86 -1.42 3.04 -19.73
CA LEU A 86 0.04 3.10 -19.56
C LEU A 86 0.80 3.04 -20.89
N LYS A 87 0.32 2.26 -21.86
CA LYS A 87 0.92 2.23 -23.20
C LYS A 87 0.74 3.55 -23.97
N SER A 88 -0.26 4.34 -23.61
CA SER A 88 -0.53 5.64 -24.26
C SER A 88 0.20 6.80 -23.58
N TYR A 89 0.97 6.54 -22.52
CA TYR A 89 1.64 7.56 -21.72
C TYR A 89 2.80 8.20 -22.48
N THR A 90 2.69 9.50 -22.75
CA THR A 90 3.74 10.27 -23.41
C THR A 90 4.70 10.90 -22.41
N GLU A 91 5.86 11.38 -22.85
CA GLU A 91 6.78 12.17 -21.99
C GLU A 91 6.12 13.43 -21.40
N LYS A 92 5.12 13.99 -22.09
CA LYS A 92 4.34 15.11 -21.56
C LYS A 92 3.47 14.65 -20.38
N ASP A 93 2.84 13.49 -20.50
CA ASP A 93 1.98 12.93 -19.45
C ASP A 93 2.79 12.52 -18.21
N VAL A 94 4.02 12.05 -18.40
CA VAL A 94 4.96 11.78 -17.28
C VAL A 94 5.27 13.06 -16.50
N ARG A 95 5.53 14.18 -17.19
CA ARG A 95 5.77 15.47 -16.52
C ARG A 95 4.54 15.98 -15.78
N GLU A 96 3.37 15.90 -16.40
CA GLU A 96 2.11 16.29 -15.74
C GLU A 96 1.79 15.39 -14.53
N PHE A 97 2.11 14.09 -14.62
CA PHE A 97 2.01 13.17 -13.50
C PHE A 97 2.95 13.55 -12.37
N GLU A 98 4.22 13.80 -12.67
CA GLU A 98 5.21 14.24 -11.68
C GLU A 98 4.72 15.50 -10.97
N GLU A 99 4.29 16.53 -11.71
CA GLU A 99 3.76 17.78 -11.13
C GLU A 99 2.60 17.52 -10.16
N LYS A 100 1.59 16.74 -10.60
CA LYS A 100 0.39 16.46 -9.81
C LYS A 100 0.66 15.55 -8.62
N TYR A 101 1.56 14.58 -8.79
CA TYR A 101 1.93 13.67 -7.72
C TYR A 101 2.73 14.40 -6.64
N VAL A 102 3.68 15.24 -7.04
CA VAL A 102 4.49 16.06 -6.13
C VAL A 102 3.64 17.09 -5.38
N GLU A 103 2.62 17.67 -6.01
CA GLU A 103 1.61 18.50 -5.33
C GLU A 103 0.97 17.76 -4.14
N ILE A 104 0.71 16.46 -4.29
CA ILE A 104 0.16 15.63 -3.22
C ILE A 104 1.21 15.29 -2.17
N LEU A 105 2.41 14.90 -2.58
CA LEU A 105 3.52 14.57 -1.66
C LEU A 105 3.86 15.75 -0.74
N ASN A 106 3.79 16.97 -1.26
CA ASN A 106 4.12 18.21 -0.54
C ASN A 106 3.06 18.68 0.47
N GLN A 107 2.04 17.88 0.76
CA GLN A 107 1.03 18.21 1.79
C GLN A 107 1.46 17.92 3.23
N GLY A 108 2.78 17.77 3.46
CA GLY A 108 3.36 17.58 4.78
C GLY A 108 3.15 16.18 5.35
N PHE A 109 3.01 15.17 4.51
CA PHE A 109 3.00 13.77 4.93
C PHE A 109 4.36 13.36 5.48
N ASN A 110 4.37 12.47 6.49
CA ASN A 110 5.58 11.95 7.13
C ASN A 110 5.56 10.41 7.27
N SER A 111 4.55 9.76 6.70
CA SER A 111 4.42 8.31 6.66
C SER A 111 3.69 7.93 5.38
N TYR A 112 4.12 6.85 4.74
CA TYR A 112 3.63 6.45 3.43
C TYR A 112 3.33 4.95 3.44
N VAL A 113 2.17 4.57 2.93
CA VAL A 113 1.77 3.17 2.74
C VAL A 113 1.45 2.99 1.27
N VAL A 114 2.06 2.01 0.63
CA VAL A 114 1.83 1.71 -0.78
C VAL A 114 1.05 0.41 -0.90
N ASP A 115 -0.15 0.48 -1.49
CA ASP A 115 -0.95 -0.70 -1.82
C ASP A 115 -0.57 -1.18 -3.23
N ASN A 116 0.27 -2.22 -3.31
CA ASN A 116 0.76 -2.74 -4.57
C ASN A 116 -0.18 -3.77 -5.21
N PRO A 117 -0.16 -3.90 -6.55
CA PRO A 117 -0.69 -5.07 -7.25
C PRO A 117 -0.08 -6.37 -6.71
N SER A 118 -0.77 -7.48 -6.97
CA SER A 118 -0.24 -8.81 -6.63
C SER A 118 0.98 -9.16 -7.48
N MET A 119 2.02 -9.75 -6.86
CA MET A 119 3.22 -10.28 -7.53
C MET A 119 4.01 -9.23 -8.35
N VAL A 120 3.95 -7.95 -7.96
CA VAL A 120 4.69 -6.87 -8.63
C VAL A 120 6.20 -7.03 -8.47
N THR A 121 6.98 -6.62 -9.46
CA THR A 121 8.45 -6.58 -9.41
C THR A 121 8.95 -5.14 -9.54
N TRP A 122 10.25 -4.92 -9.30
CA TRP A 122 10.88 -3.61 -9.47
C TRP A 122 10.76 -3.03 -10.89
N ASN A 123 10.53 -3.89 -11.88
CA ASN A 123 10.41 -3.52 -13.29
C ASN A 123 8.97 -3.51 -13.80
N THR A 124 7.97 -3.61 -12.91
CA THR A 124 6.57 -3.52 -13.34
C THR A 124 6.22 -2.06 -13.58
N GLU A 125 5.43 -1.78 -14.62
CA GLU A 125 5.13 -0.41 -15.10
C GLU A 125 4.61 0.49 -13.97
N GLU A 126 3.76 -0.03 -13.08
CA GLU A 126 3.20 0.73 -11.97
C GLU A 126 4.28 1.15 -10.96
N VAL A 127 5.31 0.31 -10.76
CA VAL A 127 6.45 0.62 -9.89
C VAL A 127 7.39 1.61 -10.57
N MET A 128 7.70 1.38 -11.85
CA MET A 128 8.62 2.24 -12.60
C MET A 128 8.07 3.64 -12.83
N LEU A 129 6.75 3.81 -12.92
CA LEU A 129 6.13 5.12 -13.08
C LEU A 129 6.23 5.95 -11.80
N GLU A 130 5.93 5.35 -10.64
CA GLU A 130 5.76 6.10 -9.39
C GLU A 130 7.04 6.18 -8.55
N LEU A 131 7.76 5.07 -8.39
CA LEU A 131 8.81 4.94 -7.38
C LEU A 131 9.99 5.88 -7.63
N PRO A 132 10.50 6.05 -8.86
CA PRO A 132 11.58 6.99 -9.12
C PRO A 132 11.20 8.45 -8.79
N ILE A 133 9.95 8.83 -9.04
CA ILE A 133 9.45 10.17 -8.68
C ILE A 133 9.34 10.28 -7.16
N PHE A 134 8.78 9.28 -6.49
CA PHE A 134 8.71 9.26 -5.03
C PHE A 134 10.10 9.42 -4.39
N GLU A 135 11.09 8.62 -4.80
CA GLU A 135 12.46 8.68 -4.25
C GLU A 135 13.17 10.02 -4.53
N LYS A 136 12.80 10.73 -5.60
CA LYS A 136 13.34 12.06 -5.92
C LYS A 136 12.89 13.14 -4.94
N TYR A 137 11.65 13.05 -4.42
CA TYR A 137 11.06 14.10 -3.57
C TYR A 137 10.87 13.69 -2.11
N VAL A 138 10.97 12.40 -1.80
CA VAL A 138 10.74 11.86 -0.47
C VAL A 138 11.93 11.01 -0.04
N ASN A 139 12.67 11.52 0.95
CA ASN A 139 13.68 10.72 1.65
C ASN A 139 13.02 9.90 2.77
N ALA A 140 12.43 8.76 2.40
CA ALA A 140 11.80 7.84 3.34
C ALA A 140 12.54 6.52 3.45
N LYS A 141 12.50 5.93 4.64
CA LYS A 141 12.91 4.54 4.82
C LYS A 141 11.87 3.60 4.20
N ILE A 142 12.29 2.81 3.22
CA ILE A 142 11.42 1.86 2.54
C ILE A 142 11.48 0.50 3.26
N GLY A 143 10.32 -0.07 3.56
CA GLY A 143 10.17 -1.40 4.12
C GLY A 143 9.06 -2.18 3.42
N ARG A 144 9.24 -3.49 3.26
CA ARG A 144 8.26 -4.38 2.60
C ARG A 144 7.62 -5.35 3.58
N ILE A 145 6.30 -5.40 3.55
CA ILE A 145 5.50 -6.40 4.24
C ILE A 145 4.80 -7.25 3.18
N TYR A 146 4.97 -8.57 3.28
CA TYR A 146 4.34 -9.52 2.39
C TYR A 146 3.06 -10.03 3.01
N VAL A 147 2.03 -10.26 2.20
CA VAL A 147 0.74 -10.76 2.68
C VAL A 147 0.40 -12.04 1.93
N THR A 148 0.03 -13.08 2.68
CA THR A 148 -0.46 -14.36 2.18
C THR A 148 -1.82 -14.68 2.82
N ASP A 149 -2.59 -15.57 2.22
CA ASP A 149 -3.72 -16.21 2.91
C ASP A 149 -3.29 -17.50 3.64
N TYR A 150 -4.24 -18.09 4.38
CA TYR A 150 -4.10 -19.36 5.07
C TYR A 150 -4.14 -20.54 4.10
N SER A 151 -3.08 -20.69 3.31
CA SER A 151 -2.91 -21.77 2.32
C SER A 151 -1.44 -22.12 2.17
N GLU A 152 -1.11 -23.41 2.26
CA GLU A 152 0.26 -23.90 2.05
C GLU A 152 0.76 -23.65 0.62
N VAL A 153 -0.14 -23.75 -0.36
CA VAL A 153 0.17 -23.52 -1.78
C VAL A 153 0.55 -22.05 -2.01
N THR A 154 -0.24 -21.14 -1.43
CA THR A 154 0.04 -19.70 -1.49
C THR A 154 1.33 -19.38 -0.75
N LEU A 155 1.56 -19.99 0.41
CA LEU A 155 2.76 -19.77 1.20
C LEU A 155 4.04 -20.22 0.48
N SER A 156 3.97 -21.34 -0.25
CA SER A 156 5.08 -21.77 -1.10
C SER A 156 5.36 -20.77 -2.22
N SER A 157 4.30 -20.25 -2.84
CA SER A 157 4.39 -19.23 -3.89
C SER A 157 4.97 -17.91 -3.37
N ILE A 158 4.52 -17.43 -2.20
CA ILE A 158 5.02 -16.19 -1.61
C ILE A 158 6.48 -16.32 -1.19
N ARG A 159 6.93 -17.49 -0.71
CA ARG A 159 8.34 -17.74 -0.39
C ARG A 159 9.23 -17.60 -1.63
N LYS A 160 8.82 -18.19 -2.76
CA LYS A 160 9.55 -18.04 -4.03
C LYS A 160 9.59 -16.59 -4.47
N TYR A 161 8.46 -15.89 -4.40
CA TYR A 161 8.35 -14.48 -4.75
C TYR A 161 9.23 -13.58 -3.88
N ILE A 162 9.24 -13.79 -2.55
CA ILE A 162 10.13 -13.08 -1.62
C ILE A 162 11.59 -13.32 -2.01
N ASN A 163 12.00 -14.56 -2.27
CA ASN A 163 13.38 -14.87 -2.65
C ASN A 163 13.81 -14.15 -3.93
N ILE A 164 12.92 -14.06 -4.92
CA ILE A 164 13.18 -13.33 -6.17
C ILE A 164 13.31 -11.83 -5.87
N LEU A 165 12.33 -11.23 -5.19
CA LEU A 165 12.28 -9.78 -5.00
C LEU A 165 13.38 -9.26 -4.04
N GLU A 166 13.70 -10.02 -3.00
CA GLU A 166 14.73 -9.68 -2.01
C GLU A 166 16.16 -10.04 -2.48
N GLY A 167 16.27 -10.94 -3.46
CA GLY A 167 17.52 -11.29 -4.13
C GLY A 167 17.88 -10.35 -5.29
N ASP A 168 16.94 -9.51 -5.74
CA ASP A 168 17.16 -8.58 -6.84
C ASP A 168 18.14 -7.46 -6.45
N LYS A 169 19.10 -7.15 -7.33
CA LYS A 169 20.03 -6.02 -7.16
C LYS A 169 19.33 -4.67 -7.22
N ALA A 170 18.21 -4.57 -7.93
CA ALA A 170 17.39 -3.38 -8.03
C ALA A 170 16.52 -3.14 -6.79
N LYS A 171 16.58 -4.00 -5.76
CA LYS A 171 15.74 -3.84 -4.57
C LYS A 171 15.92 -2.49 -3.89
N ARG A 172 14.82 -1.96 -3.34
CA ARG A 172 14.79 -0.71 -2.56
C ARG A 172 14.33 -0.98 -1.15
N GLY A 173 15.09 -0.60 -0.13
CA GLY A 173 14.68 -0.79 1.28
C GLY A 173 14.77 -2.23 1.78
N GLU A 174 14.18 -2.51 2.94
CA GLU A 174 14.36 -3.78 3.67
C GLU A 174 13.10 -4.66 3.73
N TYR A 175 13.33 -5.98 3.82
CA TYR A 175 12.30 -6.95 4.20
C TYR A 175 11.90 -6.73 5.66
N LEU A 176 10.63 -6.43 5.94
CA LEU A 176 10.14 -6.26 7.31
C LEU A 176 9.51 -7.52 7.87
N GLY A 177 8.79 -8.29 7.04
CA GLY A 177 8.10 -9.48 7.51
C GLY A 177 6.96 -9.93 6.61
N ILE A 178 6.17 -10.84 7.17
CA ILE A 178 5.02 -11.47 6.52
C ILE A 178 3.78 -11.43 7.41
N VAL A 179 2.63 -11.22 6.78
CA VAL A 179 1.30 -11.29 7.36
C VAL A 179 0.56 -12.45 6.72
N MET A 180 0.09 -13.40 7.53
CA MET A 180 -0.86 -14.41 7.10
C MET A 180 -2.26 -13.96 7.48
N ASN A 181 -3.07 -13.66 6.48
CA ASN A 181 -4.39 -13.08 6.64
C ASN A 181 -5.50 -14.13 6.44
N MET A 182 -6.67 -13.85 7.02
CA MET A 182 -7.88 -14.69 6.92
C MET A 182 -7.68 -16.10 7.50
N VAL A 183 -6.90 -16.23 8.58
CA VAL A 183 -6.76 -17.53 9.28
C VAL A 183 -8.07 -17.83 10.02
N PRO A 184 -8.65 -19.04 9.93
CA PRO A 184 -9.81 -19.40 10.73
C PRO A 184 -9.57 -19.10 12.22
N PRO A 185 -10.54 -18.50 12.94
CA PRO A 185 -10.34 -18.02 14.31
C PRO A 185 -10.40 -19.16 15.35
N PHE A 186 -9.98 -20.37 14.96
CA PHE A 186 -9.90 -21.53 15.84
C PHE A 186 -8.46 -21.68 16.35
N PRO A 187 -8.24 -22.01 17.65
CA PRO A 187 -6.89 -22.13 18.20
C PRO A 187 -5.95 -23.04 17.41
N VAL A 188 -6.47 -24.16 16.89
CA VAL A 188 -5.70 -25.12 16.09
C VAL A 188 -5.18 -24.50 14.79
N ASP A 189 -5.98 -23.67 14.12
CA ASP A 189 -5.61 -23.00 12.88
C ASP A 189 -4.61 -21.86 13.11
N ILE A 190 -4.77 -21.13 14.22
CA ILE A 190 -3.82 -20.10 14.63
C ILE A 190 -2.45 -20.73 14.93
N GLU A 191 -2.41 -21.83 15.67
CA GLU A 191 -1.15 -22.53 15.96
C GLU A 191 -0.52 -23.14 14.69
N ARG A 192 -1.34 -23.70 13.79
CA ARG A 192 -0.86 -24.16 12.49
C ARG A 192 -0.29 -23.01 11.66
N ALA A 193 -0.94 -21.85 11.63
CA ALA A 193 -0.43 -20.66 10.96
C ALA A 193 0.91 -20.19 11.56
N ARG A 194 1.08 -20.24 12.89
CA ARG A 194 2.38 -19.96 13.54
C ARG A 194 3.46 -20.91 13.06
N GLN A 195 3.16 -22.21 12.98
CA GLN A 195 4.10 -23.22 12.49
C GLN A 195 4.45 -23.01 11.02
N MET A 196 3.47 -22.68 10.17
CA MET A 196 3.68 -22.36 8.76
C MET A 196 4.63 -21.17 8.58
N LEU A 197 4.54 -20.16 9.45
CA LEU A 197 5.37 -18.97 9.40
C LEU A 197 6.73 -19.12 10.11
N LYS A 198 7.01 -20.24 10.79
CA LYS A 198 8.17 -20.36 11.70
C LYS A 198 9.51 -20.02 11.01
N ASP A 199 9.67 -20.45 9.76
CA ASP A 199 10.89 -20.32 8.95
C ASP A 199 10.95 -19.00 8.14
N PHE A 200 10.08 -18.04 8.44
CA PHE A 200 10.19 -16.67 7.92
C PHE A 200 10.95 -15.80 8.91
N ASN A 201 11.80 -14.94 8.37
CA ASN A 201 12.52 -13.92 9.12
C ASN A 201 11.59 -12.73 9.42
N GLY A 202 12.09 -11.78 10.22
CA GLY A 202 11.37 -10.53 10.50
C GLY A 202 10.07 -10.71 11.27
N MET A 203 9.16 -9.76 11.08
CA MET A 203 7.84 -9.76 11.71
C MET A 203 6.95 -10.87 11.13
N LYS A 204 6.21 -11.57 11.99
CA LYS A 204 5.27 -12.64 11.61
C LYS A 204 3.92 -12.37 12.27
N ILE A 205 2.97 -11.87 11.51
CA ILE A 205 1.64 -11.52 12.01
C ILE A 205 0.61 -12.49 11.43
N ILE A 206 -0.31 -12.93 12.28
CA ILE A 206 -1.44 -13.76 11.89
C ILE A 206 -2.70 -12.96 12.16
N ILE A 207 -3.43 -12.63 11.10
CA ILE A 207 -4.71 -11.94 11.21
C ILE A 207 -5.82 -12.98 11.05
N PRO A 208 -6.64 -13.23 12.08
CA PRO A 208 -7.76 -14.14 11.98
C PRO A 208 -8.80 -13.62 11.00
N PHE A 209 -9.69 -14.49 10.52
CA PHE A 209 -10.83 -14.08 9.70
C PHE A 209 -11.76 -13.20 10.53
N ILE A 210 -11.89 -11.94 10.12
CA ILE A 210 -12.77 -10.94 10.72
C ILE A 210 -13.85 -10.61 9.71
N GLU A 211 -15.06 -11.14 9.91
CA GLU A 211 -16.20 -10.99 8.99
C GLU A 211 -16.52 -9.52 8.65
N LYS A 212 -16.38 -8.62 9.63
CA LYS A 212 -16.60 -7.18 9.44
C LYS A 212 -15.66 -6.55 8.42
N LEU A 213 -14.44 -7.08 8.28
CA LEU A 213 -13.49 -6.58 7.26
C LEU A 213 -13.89 -6.99 5.85
N PHE A 214 -14.60 -8.11 5.70
CA PHE A 214 -15.08 -8.60 4.42
C PHE A 214 -16.30 -7.84 3.91
N SER A 215 -17.11 -7.31 4.83
CA SER A 215 -18.31 -6.53 4.55
C SER A 215 -18.07 -5.01 4.55
N LEU A 216 -16.81 -4.57 4.57
CA LEU A 216 -16.45 -3.15 4.54
C LEU A 216 -17.00 -2.47 3.28
N ARG A 217 -17.77 -1.41 3.50
CA ARG A 217 -18.28 -0.53 2.43
C ARG A 217 -17.79 0.91 2.55
N SER A 218 -17.32 1.28 3.73
CA SER A 218 -16.87 2.63 4.05
C SER A 218 -15.71 2.57 5.02
N ILE A 219 -14.80 3.52 4.84
CA ILE A 219 -13.68 3.76 5.74
C ILE A 219 -14.13 4.24 7.14
N ALA A 220 -15.39 4.65 7.32
CA ALA A 220 -15.94 5.00 8.62
C ALA A 220 -16.18 3.78 9.53
N ASP A 221 -16.40 2.60 8.93
CA ASP A 221 -16.65 1.35 9.65
C ASP A 221 -15.38 0.61 10.05
N LEU A 222 -14.22 1.21 9.74
CA LEU A 222 -12.92 0.59 9.85
C LEU A 222 -12.48 0.51 11.31
N LYS A 223 -12.56 -0.70 11.88
CA LYS A 223 -12.02 -1.00 13.20
C LYS A 223 -10.66 -1.67 13.06
N VAL A 224 -9.63 -1.02 13.59
CA VAL A 224 -8.24 -1.51 13.54
C VAL A 224 -8.07 -2.72 14.49
N PRO A 225 -7.78 -3.93 13.95
CA PRO A 225 -7.45 -5.11 14.75
C PRO A 225 -6.15 -4.92 15.56
N ALA A 226 -5.98 -5.68 16.64
CA ALA A 226 -4.78 -5.60 17.48
C ALA A 226 -3.51 -5.93 16.68
N GLU A 227 -3.62 -6.89 15.77
CA GLU A 227 -2.56 -7.37 14.89
C GLU A 227 -2.01 -6.28 13.98
N ILE A 228 -2.84 -5.32 13.55
CA ILE A 228 -2.38 -4.16 12.77
C ILE A 228 -1.55 -3.20 13.64
N ARG A 229 -1.88 -3.09 14.93
CA ARG A 229 -1.08 -2.27 15.87
C ARG A 229 0.28 -2.91 16.12
N GLU A 230 0.36 -4.24 16.21
CA GLU A 230 1.63 -4.97 16.31
C GLU A 230 2.55 -4.68 15.11
N ILE A 231 2.00 -4.54 13.90
CA ILE A 231 2.77 -4.13 12.72
C ILE A 231 3.40 -2.75 12.93
N ILE A 232 2.63 -1.78 13.42
CA ILE A 232 3.11 -0.41 13.66
C ILE A 232 4.19 -0.39 14.73
N ASP A 233 3.99 -1.14 15.81
CA ASP A 233 4.96 -1.20 16.91
C ASP A 233 6.28 -1.79 16.41
N TYR A 234 6.25 -2.87 15.60
CA TYR A 234 7.45 -3.41 14.96
C TYR A 234 8.17 -2.39 14.08
N ILE A 235 7.44 -1.68 13.20
CA ILE A 235 8.03 -0.65 12.31
C ILE A 235 8.68 0.46 13.14
N SER A 236 8.07 0.85 14.25
CA SER A 236 8.54 1.94 15.12
C SER A 236 9.85 1.60 15.85
N THR A 237 10.19 0.31 16.00
CA THR A 237 11.49 -0.10 16.58
C THR A 237 12.68 0.07 15.63
N LYS A 238 12.43 0.35 14.35
CA LYS A 238 13.49 0.45 13.34
C LYS A 238 14.05 1.87 13.29
N PRO A 239 15.38 2.04 13.27
CA PRO A 239 15.99 3.38 13.23
C PRO A 239 15.59 4.12 11.95
N THR A 240 15.28 5.41 12.09
CA THR A 240 15.06 6.33 10.97
C THR A 240 16.40 6.80 10.41
N PRO A 241 16.56 6.88 9.07
CA PRO A 241 17.76 7.47 8.48
C PRO A 241 17.91 8.93 8.93
N PRO A 242 19.15 9.43 9.07
CA PRO A 242 19.38 10.84 9.33
C PRO A 242 18.80 11.69 8.19
N PRO A 243 18.40 12.95 8.46
CA PRO A 243 17.98 13.87 7.41
C PRO A 243 19.08 14.02 6.35
N PRO A 244 18.72 14.31 5.09
CA PRO A 244 19.72 14.57 4.06
C PRO A 244 20.58 15.76 4.49
N ILE A 245 21.90 15.64 4.33
CA ILE A 245 22.81 16.77 4.47
C ILE A 245 22.55 17.67 3.26
N ILE A 246 21.93 18.83 3.50
CA ILE A 246 21.72 19.89 2.50
C ILE A 246 23.05 20.62 2.28
#